data_AF-A0A8K0G2G7-F1
#
_entry.id   AF-A0A8K0G2G7-F1
#
_cell.length_a   1.000
_cell.length_b   1.000
_cell.length_c   1.000
_cell.angle_alpha   90.00
_cell.angle_beta   90.00
_cell.angle_gamma   90.00
#
_symmetry.space_group_name_H-M   'P 1'
#
loop_
_entity.id
_entity.type
_entity.pdbx_description
1 polymer ?
#
loop_
_entity_poly.entity_id
_entity_poly.type
_entity_poly.pdbx_seq_one_letter_code
_entity_poly.pdbx_strand_id
1 'polypeptide(L)'
;MSNILLALVLLGSAIYTCSLANVHPDFGLNVKQLIEKYGFPLENHTVTTEDGYILQLHRIPYGRKKNNYPKRAPVLIVPGGFESSADWVNTGENSLGFILADRGYDVWLANYRGSRFSRRHIKLNPDVDKKEFWDWR
;
A
#
# COMPACT_ATOMS: atom_id res chain seq x y z
N MET A 1 -25.72 9.96 47.80
CA MET A 1 -24.69 10.61 46.96
C MET A 1 -23.54 9.68 46.54
N SER A 2 -23.55 8.36 46.82
CA SER A 2 -22.37 7.49 46.63
C SER A 2 -22.28 6.73 45.28
N ASN A 3 -23.37 6.58 44.51
CA ASN A 3 -23.37 5.68 43.34
C ASN A 3 -23.13 6.39 41.99
N ILE A 4 -23.40 7.69 41.91
CA ILE A 4 -23.25 8.48 40.67
C ILE A 4 -21.77 8.82 40.43
N LEU A 5 -21.01 9.14 41.48
CA LEU A 5 -19.57 9.35 41.37
C LEU A 5 -18.84 8.08 40.94
N LEU A 6 -19.25 6.92 41.48
CA LEU A 6 -18.65 5.62 41.12
C LEU A 6 -18.91 5.27 39.65
N ALA A 7 -20.14 5.51 39.16
CA ALA A 7 -20.50 5.28 37.76
C ALA A 7 -19.73 6.20 36.79
N LEU A 8 -19.51 7.47 37.15
CA LEU A 8 -18.73 8.41 36.33
C LEU A 8 -17.23 8.08 36.30
N VAL A 9 -16.66 7.58 37.40
CA VAL A 9 -15.26 7.11 37.44
C VAL A 9 -15.10 5.83 36.62
N LEU A 10 -16.06 4.90 36.68
CA LEU A 10 -16.05 3.67 35.88
C LEU A 10 -16.25 3.96 34.38
N LEU A 11 -17.17 4.85 34.01
CA LEU A 11 -17.37 5.30 32.62
C LEU A 11 -16.14 6.05 32.10
N GLY A 12 -15.53 6.91 32.92
CA GLY A 12 -14.26 7.57 32.58
C GLY A 12 -13.15 6.56 32.31
N SER A 13 -12.98 5.56 33.18
CA SER A 13 -11.97 4.51 33.00
C SER A 13 -12.22 3.61 31.76
N ALA A 14 -13.49 3.35 31.41
CA ALA A 14 -13.87 2.62 30.21
C ALA A 14 -13.58 3.41 28.91
N ILE A 15 -13.78 4.74 28.94
CA ILE A 15 -13.46 5.62 27.81
C ILE A 15 -11.94 5.76 27.63
N TYR A 16 -11.17 5.87 28.74
CA TYR A 16 -9.70 5.88 28.69
C TYR A 16 -9.11 4.55 28.22
N THR A 17 -9.70 3.40 28.59
CA THR A 17 -9.24 2.08 28.13
C THR A 17 -9.61 1.82 26.67
N CYS A 18 -10.73 2.36 26.17
CA CYS A 18 -11.08 2.28 24.74
C CYS A 18 -10.14 3.12 23.85
N SER A 19 -9.56 4.20 24.38
CA SER A 19 -8.54 5.02 23.71
C SER A 19 -7.12 4.41 23.72
N LEU A 20 -6.92 3.28 24.40
CA LEU A 20 -5.63 2.56 24.49
C LEU A 20 -5.68 1.20 23.79
N ALA A 21 -6.53 1.03 22.78
CA ALA A 21 -6.21 0.02 21.78
C ALA A 21 -4.86 0.43 21.17
N ASN A 22 -3.79 -0.32 21.48
CA ASN A 22 -2.48 -0.11 20.88
C ASN A 22 -2.61 -0.39 19.37
N VAL A 23 -3.05 0.62 18.63
CA VAL A 23 -3.18 0.56 17.18
C VAL A 23 -1.79 0.29 16.62
N HIS A 24 -1.67 -0.69 15.73
CA HIS A 24 -0.38 -1.03 15.13
C HIS A 24 0.26 0.25 14.54
N PRO A 25 1.57 0.49 14.72
CA PRO A 25 2.22 1.73 14.30
C PRO A 25 2.27 1.92 12.77
N ASP A 26 1.81 0.93 12.00
CA ASP A 26 1.64 1.03 10.54
C ASP A 26 0.25 1.50 10.13
N PHE A 27 -0.70 1.55 11.06
CA PHE A 27 -2.06 1.92 10.76
C PHE A 27 -2.12 3.35 10.19
N GLY A 28 -2.83 3.50 9.07
CA GLY A 28 -2.99 4.76 8.37
C GLY A 28 -1.81 5.17 7.47
N LEU A 29 -0.69 4.42 7.48
CA LEU A 29 0.42 4.69 6.57
C LEU A 29 0.05 4.33 5.13
N ASN A 30 0.45 5.17 4.19
CA ASN A 30 0.37 4.86 2.76
C ASN A 30 1.57 4.02 2.31
N VAL A 31 1.53 3.51 1.07
CA VAL A 31 2.58 2.64 0.49
C VAL A 31 3.97 3.27 0.58
N LYS A 32 4.12 4.54 0.22
CA LYS A 32 5.39 5.25 0.31
C LYS A 32 5.90 5.29 1.75
N GLN A 33 5.03 5.67 2.68
CA GLN A 33 5.38 5.75 4.11
C GLN A 33 5.76 4.38 4.68
N LEU A 34 5.06 3.31 4.31
CA LEU A 34 5.40 1.94 4.72
C LEU A 34 6.78 1.53 4.21
N ILE A 35 7.00 1.65 2.90
CA ILE A 35 8.27 1.24 2.26
C ILE A 35 9.45 2.02 2.85
N GLU A 36 9.30 3.34 3.00
CA GLU A 36 10.33 4.20 3.58
C GLU A 36 10.55 3.93 5.07
N LYS A 37 9.48 3.71 5.85
CA LYS A 37 9.57 3.35 7.28
C LYS A 37 10.38 2.08 7.50
N TYR A 38 10.19 1.08 6.64
CA TYR A 38 10.95 -0.17 6.69
C TYR A 38 12.35 -0.05 6.08
N GLY A 39 12.75 1.13 5.57
CA GLY A 39 14.12 1.39 5.10
C GLY A 39 14.41 0.95 3.66
N PHE A 40 13.37 0.75 2.85
CA PHE A 40 13.50 0.38 1.44
C PHE A 40 13.37 1.63 0.54
N PRO A 41 14.06 1.66 -0.62
CA PRO A 41 13.81 2.65 -1.66
C PRO A 41 12.46 2.41 -2.35
N LEU A 42 11.82 3.49 -2.79
CA LEU A 42 10.63 3.44 -3.65
C LEU A 42 10.86 4.27 -4.91
N GLU A 43 10.58 3.68 -6.06
CA GLU A 43 10.40 4.38 -7.33
C GLU A 43 8.95 4.22 -7.80
N ASN A 44 8.39 5.30 -8.38
CA ASN A 44 7.07 5.26 -9.00
C ASN A 44 7.24 5.32 -10.51
N HIS A 45 6.69 4.32 -11.21
CA HIS A 45 6.73 4.25 -12.67
C HIS A 45 5.31 4.37 -13.21
N THR A 46 5.12 5.10 -14.31
CA THR A 46 3.81 5.23 -14.95
C THR A 46 3.84 4.56 -16.31
N VAL A 47 2.85 3.72 -16.58
CA VAL A 47 2.65 3.04 -17.86
C VAL A 47 1.31 3.45 -18.42
N THR A 48 1.28 3.84 -19.69
CA THR A 48 0.02 4.10 -20.40
C THR A 48 -0.30 2.87 -21.24
N THR A 49 -1.46 2.25 -21.01
CA THR A 49 -1.94 1.12 -21.82
C THR A 49 -2.39 1.60 -23.20
N GLU A 50 -2.50 0.68 -24.15
CA GLU A 50 -2.93 0.99 -25.53
C GLU A 50 -4.33 1.63 -25.57
N ASP A 51 -5.24 1.16 -24.72
CA ASP A 51 -6.58 1.70 -24.56
C ASP A 51 -6.64 2.99 -23.71
N GLY A 52 -5.50 3.47 -23.20
CA GLY A 52 -5.37 4.80 -22.60
C GLY A 52 -5.48 4.90 -21.08
N TYR A 53 -5.52 3.77 -20.37
CA TYR A 53 -5.43 3.76 -18.90
C TYR A 53 -4.01 4.07 -18.45
N ILE A 54 -3.89 4.82 -17.35
CA ILE A 54 -2.61 5.24 -16.81
C ILE A 54 -2.37 4.47 -15.51
N LEU A 55 -1.50 3.47 -15.58
CA LEU A 55 -1.14 2.59 -14.48
C LEU A 55 0.08 3.13 -13.74
N GLN A 56 0.04 3.15 -12.41
CA GLN A 56 1.20 3.44 -11.57
C GLN A 56 1.74 2.12 -11.00
N LEU A 57 3.00 1.81 -11.29
CA LEU A 57 3.74 0.70 -10.68
C LEU A 57 4.63 1.26 -9.57
N HIS A 58 4.71 0.53 -8.46
CA HIS A 58 5.69 0.79 -7.40
C HIS A 58 6.88 -0.14 -7.60
N ARG A 59 8.10 0.34 -7.43
CA ARG A 59 9.31 -0.47 -7.57
C ARG A 59 10.20 -0.30 -6.35
N ILE A 60 10.65 -1.43 -5.80
CA ILE A 60 11.65 -1.53 -4.75
C ILE A 60 12.94 -2.08 -5.41
N PRO A 61 13.85 -1.20 -5.88
CA PRO A 61 14.98 -1.62 -6.72
C PRO A 61 16.05 -2.44 -5.98
N TYR A 62 16.12 -2.35 -4.64
CA TYR A 62 17.07 -3.08 -3.82
C TYR A 62 16.64 -3.13 -2.34
N GLY A 63 17.15 -4.12 -1.60
CA GLY A 63 16.94 -4.26 -0.16
C GLY A 63 17.70 -3.26 0.71
N ARG A 64 17.37 -3.24 2.01
CA ARG A 64 17.80 -2.21 2.99
C ARG A 64 19.32 -2.07 3.10
N LYS A 65 20.02 -3.20 3.05
CA LYS A 65 21.48 -3.27 3.19
C LYS A 65 22.24 -2.82 1.95
N LYS A 66 21.54 -2.41 0.88
CA LYS A 66 22.14 -2.04 -0.43
C LYS A 66 23.18 -3.07 -0.89
N ASN A 67 22.92 -4.36 -0.62
CA ASN A 67 23.82 -5.44 -0.96
C ASN A 67 24.24 -5.30 -2.43
N ASN A 68 25.54 -5.40 -2.68
CA ASN A 68 26.15 -5.10 -3.98
C ASN A 68 25.93 -6.26 -4.96
N TYR A 69 24.67 -6.57 -5.26
CA TYR A 69 24.29 -7.56 -6.27
C TYR A 69 24.60 -6.98 -7.66
N PRO A 70 25.50 -7.60 -8.44
CA PRO A 70 25.95 -7.06 -9.73
C PRO A 70 24.83 -7.01 -10.78
N LYS A 71 23.87 -7.94 -10.70
CA LYS A 71 22.62 -7.94 -11.47
C LYS A 71 21.50 -8.45 -10.57
N ARG A 72 20.40 -7.71 -10.52
CA ARG A 72 19.19 -8.09 -9.79
C ARG A 72 18.17 -8.59 -10.80
N ALA A 73 17.65 -9.80 -10.58
CA ALA A 73 16.59 -10.33 -11.43
C ALA A 73 15.28 -9.58 -11.13
N PRO A 74 14.58 -9.05 -12.14
CA PRO A 74 13.31 -8.38 -11.94
C PRO A 74 12.23 -9.41 -11.56
N VAL A 75 11.39 -9.07 -10.60
CA VAL A 75 10.20 -9.83 -10.22
C VAL A 75 9.01 -8.90 -10.27
N LEU A 76 8.02 -9.22 -11.09
CA LEU A 76 6.73 -8.53 -11.11
C LEU A 76 5.74 -9.28 -10.23
N ILE A 77 5.26 -8.61 -9.18
CA ILE A 77 4.18 -9.11 -8.33
C ILE A 77 2.89 -8.45 -8.81
N VAL A 78 1.94 -9.31 -9.15
CA VAL A 78 0.64 -8.94 -9.68
C VAL A 78 -0.40 -9.24 -8.59
N PRO A 79 -1.11 -8.22 -8.06
CA PRO A 79 -2.11 -8.41 -6.99
C PRO A 79 -3.26 -9.35 -7.40
N GLY A 80 -4.08 -9.80 -6.45
CA GLY A 80 -5.35 -10.46 -6.74
C GLY A 80 -6.48 -9.49 -7.10
N GLY A 81 -7.71 -10.02 -7.21
CA GLY A 81 -8.90 -9.19 -7.34
C GLY A 81 -9.13 -8.34 -6.09
N PHE A 82 -9.47 -7.06 -6.27
CA PHE A 82 -9.69 -6.07 -5.20
C PHE A 82 -8.44 -5.67 -4.39
N GLU A 83 -7.26 -6.12 -4.79
CA GLU A 83 -5.99 -5.79 -4.15
C GLU A 83 -5.23 -4.68 -4.89
N SER A 84 -4.09 -4.28 -4.34
CA SER A 84 -3.16 -3.32 -4.90
C SER A 84 -1.72 -3.68 -4.52
N SER A 85 -0.77 -2.95 -5.07
CA SER A 85 0.64 -2.99 -4.63
C SER A 85 0.85 -2.84 -3.11
N ALA A 86 -0.11 -2.24 -2.37
CA ALA A 86 -0.01 -2.07 -0.92
C ALA A 86 0.00 -3.41 -0.17
N ASP A 87 -0.68 -4.43 -0.70
CA ASP A 87 -0.84 -5.73 -0.05
C ASP A 87 0.48 -6.52 0.03
N TRP A 88 1.45 -6.15 -0.79
CA TRP A 88 2.77 -6.77 -0.82
C TRP A 88 3.80 -6.09 0.11
N VAL A 89 3.37 -5.07 0.87
CA VAL A 89 4.21 -4.26 1.76
C VAL A 89 3.53 -3.93 3.11
N ASN A 90 2.38 -4.53 3.43
CA ASN A 90 1.56 -4.17 4.60
C ASN A 90 1.69 -5.12 5.81
N THR A 91 2.48 -6.19 5.73
CA THR A 91 2.70 -7.15 6.83
C THR A 91 4.05 -6.94 7.53
N GLY A 92 4.49 -5.68 7.60
CA GLY A 92 5.79 -5.30 8.16
C GLY A 92 6.97 -5.99 7.49
N GLU A 93 8.00 -6.37 8.25
CA GLU A 93 9.21 -7.02 7.71
C GLU A 93 8.94 -8.34 6.96
N ASN A 94 7.82 -8.99 7.24
CA ASN A 94 7.41 -10.25 6.60
C ASN A 94 6.70 -10.03 5.25
N SER A 95 6.59 -8.79 4.79
CA SER A 95 5.97 -8.50 3.50
C SER A 95 6.78 -9.07 2.35
N LEU A 96 6.10 -9.73 1.40
CA LEU A 96 6.76 -10.41 0.28
C LEU A 96 7.67 -9.47 -0.53
N GLY A 97 7.25 -8.22 -0.75
CA GLY A 97 8.06 -7.24 -1.47
C GLY A 97 9.39 -6.94 -0.79
N PHE A 98 9.39 -6.85 0.55
CA PHE A 98 10.59 -6.61 1.36
C PHE A 98 11.50 -7.85 1.40
N ILE A 99 10.90 -9.02 1.60
CA ILE A 99 11.58 -10.32 1.61
C ILE A 99 12.36 -10.55 0.30
N LEU A 100 11.76 -10.23 -0.84
CA LEU A 100 12.39 -10.37 -2.15
C LEU A 100 13.48 -9.31 -2.37
N ALA A 101 13.23 -8.04 -2.03
CA ALA A 101 14.22 -6.98 -2.17
C ALA A 101 15.48 -7.26 -1.34
N ASP A 102 15.33 -7.73 -0.10
CA ASP A 102 16.46 -8.12 0.77
C ASP A 102 17.19 -9.38 0.26
N ARG A 103 16.51 -10.25 -0.49
CA ARG A 103 17.11 -11.40 -1.19
C ARG A 103 17.77 -11.04 -2.52
N GLY A 104 17.80 -9.77 -2.89
CA GLY A 104 18.54 -9.28 -4.07
C GLY A 104 17.75 -9.23 -5.37
N TYR A 105 16.42 -9.31 -5.30
CA TYR A 105 15.56 -9.09 -6.46
C TYR A 105 15.29 -7.60 -6.70
N ASP A 106 15.03 -7.23 -7.95
CA ASP A 106 14.46 -5.94 -8.33
C ASP A 106 12.94 -6.09 -8.37
N VAL A 107 12.25 -5.56 -7.36
CA VAL A 107 10.84 -5.88 -7.13
C VAL A 107 9.95 -4.82 -7.76
N TRP A 108 9.07 -5.26 -8.66
CA TRP A 108 8.04 -4.45 -9.30
C TRP A 108 6.67 -4.88 -8.75
N LEU A 109 5.89 -3.92 -8.28
CA LEU A 109 4.55 -4.12 -7.73
C LEU A 109 3.53 -3.49 -8.67
N ALA A 110 2.76 -4.33 -9.34
CA ALA A 110 1.75 -3.88 -10.28
C ALA A 110 0.54 -3.25 -9.57
N ASN A 111 -0.18 -2.41 -10.30
CA ASN A 111 -1.52 -1.97 -9.93
C ASN A 111 -2.42 -2.08 -11.16
N TYR A 112 -3.63 -2.59 -10.97
CA TYR A 112 -4.60 -2.76 -12.05
C TYR A 112 -5.33 -1.47 -12.36
N ARG A 113 -5.84 -1.36 -13.60
CA ARG A 113 -6.78 -0.32 -14.00
C ARG A 113 -7.92 -0.16 -12.98
N GLY A 114 -8.25 1.07 -12.65
CA GLY A 114 -9.32 1.40 -11.70
C GLY A 114 -8.98 1.21 -10.22
N SER A 115 -7.87 0.54 -9.86
CA SER A 115 -7.38 0.47 -8.48
C SER A 115 -7.00 1.86 -7.93
N ARG A 116 -6.81 1.95 -6.61
CA ARG A 116 -6.44 3.19 -5.90
C ARG A 116 -5.33 3.99 -6.58
N PHE A 117 -4.31 3.31 -7.11
CA PHE A 117 -3.12 3.94 -7.70
C PHE A 117 -3.22 4.14 -9.22
N SER A 118 -4.23 3.55 -9.86
CA SER A 118 -4.35 3.47 -11.33
C SER A 118 -5.77 3.76 -11.82
N ARG A 119 -6.45 4.69 -11.14
CA ARG A 119 -7.79 5.20 -11.51
C ARG A 119 -7.68 6.46 -12.37
N ARG A 120 -6.94 6.37 -13.48
CA ARG A 120 -6.62 7.47 -14.39
C ARG A 120 -6.67 7.00 -15.85
N HIS A 121 -7.03 7.90 -16.75
CA HIS A 121 -7.07 7.66 -18.19
C HIS A 121 -6.68 8.94 -18.94
N ILE A 122 -6.13 8.82 -20.15
CA ILE A 122 -5.71 9.95 -20.99
C ILE A 122 -6.85 10.86 -21.48
N LYS A 123 -8.12 10.44 -21.31
CA LYS A 123 -9.30 11.06 -21.92
C LYS A 123 -10.50 11.00 -20.99
N LEU A 124 -10.75 9.83 -20.41
CA LEU A 124 -11.92 9.56 -19.59
C LEU A 124 -11.70 10.01 -18.14
N ASN A 125 -12.72 10.61 -17.55
CA ASN A 125 -12.77 10.88 -16.12
C ASN A 125 -13.55 9.75 -15.42
N PRO A 126 -12.97 9.06 -14.42
CA PRO A 126 -13.60 7.91 -13.75
C PRO A 126 -14.88 8.24 -12.96
N ASP A 127 -15.13 9.52 -12.68
CA ASP A 127 -16.29 10.01 -11.93
C ASP A 127 -17.36 10.66 -12.82
N VAL A 128 -17.01 11.02 -14.06
CA VAL A 128 -17.93 11.62 -15.05
C VAL A 128 -18.28 10.60 -16.15
N ASP A 129 -17.28 10.04 -16.83
CA ASP A 129 -17.41 9.10 -17.94
C ASP A 129 -17.45 7.65 -17.42
N LYS A 130 -18.28 7.40 -16.40
CA LYS A 130 -18.25 6.13 -15.64
C LYS A 130 -18.44 4.91 -16.54
N LYS A 131 -19.41 4.96 -17.46
CA LYS A 131 -19.74 3.80 -18.29
C LYS A 131 -18.55 3.41 -19.18
N GLU A 132 -17.93 4.39 -19.80
CA GLU A 132 -16.79 4.23 -20.71
C GLU A 132 -15.51 3.87 -19.93
N PHE A 133 -15.30 4.46 -18.76
CA PHE A 133 -14.12 4.21 -17.92
C PHE A 133 -14.13 2.80 -17.30
N TRP A 134 -15.30 2.21 -17.06
CA TRP A 134 -15.41 0.86 -16.47
C TRP A 134 -15.73 -0.23 -17.50
N ASP A 135 -15.89 0.12 -18.78
CA ASP A 135 -16.01 -0.81 -19.91
C ASP A 135 -14.60 -1.27 -20.34
N TRP A 136 -14.03 -2.22 -19.60
CA TRP A 136 -12.74 -2.81 -19.95
C TRP A 136 -12.92 -3.71 -21.18
N ARG A 137 -12.18 -3.42 -22.24
CA ARG A 137 -12.19 -4.18 -23.50
C ARG A 137 -10.91 -4.96 -23.70
#